data_AF-A0AAU5KXS8-F1
#
_entry.id   AF-A0AAU5KXS8-F1
#
_cell.length_a   1.000
_cell.length_b   1.000
_cell.length_c   1.000
_cell.angle_alpha   90.00
_cell.angle_beta   90.00
_cell.angle_gamma   90.00
#
_symmetry.space_group_name_H-M   'P 1'
#
loop_
_entity.id
_entity.type
_entity.pdbx_description
1 polymer ?
#
loop_
_entity_poly.entity_id
_entity_poly.type
_entity_poly.pdbx_seq_one_letter_code
_entity_poly.pdbx_strand_id
1 'polypeptide(L)'
;MVSFRELHEADFSGVTEAAEAWTNMAKALSSLDARVGTDLTNTPQRAGWQGAAADDAGRTLKTIDTDFTQASGVATALAAIIRDAASDFTAARKDLDAALHDAERQQLTVAADGTVGWPPMPTDSTSHNDWPTPSSTPRPRATSARTTPRVRSSSSP
;
A
#
# COMPACT_ATOMS: atom_id res chain seq x y z
N MET A 1 3.02 -9.73 -11.88
CA MET A 1 2.21 -8.82 -11.05
C MET A 1 2.62 -9.10 -9.61
N VAL A 2 2.93 -8.07 -8.81
CA VAL A 2 3.36 -8.25 -7.41
C VAL A 2 2.15 -8.59 -6.55
N SER A 3 2.27 -9.61 -5.69
CA SER A 3 1.21 -10.01 -4.76
C SER A 3 1.19 -9.12 -3.50
N PHE A 4 0.04 -9.08 -2.82
CA PHE A 4 -0.13 -8.40 -1.53
C PHE A 4 0.98 -8.79 -0.55
N ARG A 5 1.21 -10.11 -0.42
CA ARG A 5 2.21 -10.66 0.49
C ARG A 5 3.63 -10.21 0.14
N GLU A 6 4.00 -10.24 -1.14
CA GLU A 6 5.33 -9.82 -1.58
C GLU A 6 5.58 -8.34 -1.26
N LEU A 7 4.60 -7.46 -1.46
CA LEU A 7 4.75 -6.03 -1.11
C LEU A 7 4.74 -5.81 0.42
N HIS A 8 3.95 -6.58 1.16
CA HIS A 8 3.82 -6.48 2.61
C HIS A 8 5.01 -7.11 3.38
N GLU A 9 5.76 -8.02 2.78
CA GLU A 9 6.92 -8.66 3.42
C GLU A 9 8.26 -8.16 2.86
N ALA A 10 8.25 -7.41 1.74
CA ALA A 10 9.47 -6.90 1.11
C ALA A 10 10.24 -5.93 2.02
N ASP A 11 11.56 -6.14 2.04
CA ASP A 11 12.53 -5.19 2.58
C ASP A 11 13.19 -4.42 1.43
N PHE A 12 13.07 -3.09 1.48
CA PHE A 12 13.63 -2.17 0.48
C PHE A 12 14.92 -1.47 0.94
N SER A 13 15.44 -1.85 2.12
CA SER A 13 16.69 -1.31 2.67
C SER A 13 17.85 -1.41 1.68
N GLY A 14 18.05 -2.58 1.05
CA GLY A 14 19.11 -2.82 0.09
C GLY A 14 19.03 -1.95 -1.18
N VAL A 15 17.84 -1.56 -1.62
CA VAL A 15 17.67 -0.64 -2.76
C VAL A 15 18.09 0.78 -2.36
N THR A 16 17.74 1.20 -1.14
CA THR A 16 18.16 2.49 -0.59
C THR A 16 19.68 2.55 -0.40
N GLU A 17 20.28 1.50 0.18
CA GLU A 17 21.73 1.37 0.34
C GLU A 17 22.45 1.40 -1.01
N ALA A 18 21.91 0.73 -2.04
CA ALA A 18 22.46 0.77 -3.38
C ALA A 18 22.44 2.19 -3.97
N ALA A 19 21.34 2.94 -3.80
CA ALA A 19 21.26 4.34 -4.26
C ALA A 19 22.33 5.22 -3.59
N GLU A 20 22.55 5.03 -2.30
CA GLU A 20 23.59 5.74 -1.55
C GLU A 20 24.99 5.35 -1.99
N ALA A 21 25.26 4.07 -2.20
CA ALA A 21 26.55 3.57 -2.70
C ALA A 21 26.90 4.18 -4.06
N TRP A 22 25.94 4.20 -5.01
CA TRP A 22 26.14 4.82 -6.32
C TRP A 22 26.31 6.34 -6.23
N THR A 23 25.58 7.01 -5.32
CA THR A 23 25.77 8.44 -5.05
C THR A 23 27.19 8.72 -4.56
N ASN A 24 27.72 7.89 -3.66
CA ASN A 24 29.07 8.03 -3.13
C ASN A 24 30.13 7.73 -4.20
N MET A 25 29.89 6.74 -5.06
CA MET A 25 30.76 6.46 -6.20
C MET A 25 30.84 7.66 -7.16
N ALA A 26 29.70 8.27 -7.51
CA ALA A 26 29.67 9.45 -8.36
C ALA A 26 30.49 10.61 -7.77
N LYS A 27 30.35 10.86 -6.46
CA LYS A 27 31.15 11.88 -5.74
C LYS A 27 32.65 11.56 -5.76
N ALA A 28 33.02 10.29 -5.56
CA ALA A 28 34.42 9.88 -5.59
C ALA A 28 35.02 10.11 -6.98
N LEU A 29 34.32 9.70 -8.05
CA LEU A 29 34.76 9.89 -9.43
C LEU A 29 34.92 11.38 -9.79
N SER A 30 33.97 12.22 -9.41
CA SER A 30 34.06 13.67 -9.62
C SER A 30 35.23 14.31 -8.85
N SER A 31 35.54 13.81 -7.65
CA SER A 31 36.71 14.27 -6.88
C SER A 31 38.03 13.83 -7.53
N LEU A 32 38.09 12.62 -8.08
CA LEU A 32 39.26 12.16 -8.84
C LEU A 32 39.47 12.99 -10.11
N ASP A 33 38.41 13.27 -10.87
CA ASP A 33 38.42 14.12 -12.05
C ASP A 33 39.04 15.50 -11.76
N ALA A 34 38.56 16.18 -10.70
CA ALA A 34 39.10 17.47 -10.26
C ALA A 34 40.58 17.41 -9.88
N ARG A 35 41.03 16.30 -9.26
CA ARG A 35 42.44 16.08 -8.91
C ARG A 35 43.30 15.83 -10.14
N VAL A 36 42.84 15.04 -11.10
CA VAL A 36 43.56 14.79 -12.36
C VAL A 36 43.75 16.11 -13.12
N GLY A 37 42.72 16.94 -13.23
CA GLY A 37 42.84 18.26 -13.86
C GLY A 37 43.88 19.16 -13.14
N THR A 38 43.87 19.17 -11.81
CA THR A 38 44.76 20.03 -11.02
C THR A 38 46.21 19.53 -10.98
N ASP A 39 46.40 18.27 -10.61
CA ASP A 39 47.70 17.72 -10.25
C ASP A 39 48.46 17.22 -11.49
N LEU A 40 47.74 16.63 -12.45
CA LEU A 40 48.37 15.98 -13.60
C LEU A 40 48.36 16.85 -14.85
N THR A 41 47.39 17.75 -14.99
CA THR A 41 47.32 18.63 -16.17
C THR A 41 47.89 20.02 -15.86
N ASN A 42 47.34 20.71 -14.86
CA ASN A 42 47.70 22.10 -14.60
C ASN A 42 49.09 22.27 -13.97
N THR A 43 49.48 21.40 -13.03
CA THR A 43 50.76 21.51 -12.31
C THR A 43 51.98 21.35 -13.24
N PRO A 44 52.05 20.33 -14.11
CA PRO A 44 53.19 20.18 -15.02
C PRO A 44 53.27 21.28 -16.07
N GLN A 45 52.12 21.77 -16.57
CA GLN A 45 52.08 22.91 -17.48
C GLN A 45 52.64 24.18 -16.82
N ARG A 46 52.25 24.46 -15.57
CA ARG A 46 52.79 25.59 -14.78
C ARG A 46 54.29 25.44 -14.49
N ALA A 47 54.78 24.20 -14.37
CA ALA A 47 56.20 23.92 -14.20
C ALA A 47 57.02 24.08 -15.50
N GLY A 48 56.38 24.42 -16.63
CA GLY A 48 57.04 24.64 -17.92
C GLY A 48 57.42 23.34 -18.64
N TRP A 49 56.81 22.20 -18.28
CA TRP A 49 57.06 20.94 -18.97
C TRP A 49 56.53 20.99 -20.41
N GLN A 50 57.43 20.79 -21.38
CA GLN A 50 57.15 20.92 -22.82
C GLN A 50 57.93 19.85 -23.62
N GLY A 51 57.51 19.65 -24.87
CA GLY A 51 58.11 18.71 -25.82
C GLY A 51 57.26 17.44 -26.01
N ALA A 52 57.70 16.56 -26.91
CA ALA A 52 56.89 15.42 -27.36
C ALA A 52 56.36 14.52 -26.22
N ALA A 53 57.15 14.32 -25.16
CA ALA A 53 56.72 13.54 -24.00
C ALA A 53 55.58 14.23 -23.21
N ALA A 54 55.61 15.56 -23.11
CA ALA A 54 54.55 16.33 -22.47
C ALA A 54 53.26 16.30 -23.31
N ASP A 55 53.39 16.35 -24.64
CA ASP A 55 52.25 16.27 -25.56
C ASP A 55 51.56 14.89 -25.52
N ASP A 56 52.34 13.80 -25.49
CA ASP A 56 51.83 12.44 -25.34
C ASP A 56 51.13 12.22 -24.00
N ALA A 57 51.75 12.70 -22.91
CA ALA A 57 51.15 12.64 -21.58
C ALA A 57 49.85 13.46 -21.52
N GLY A 58 49.82 14.66 -22.09
CA GLY A 58 48.63 15.51 -22.14
C GLY A 58 47.46 14.86 -22.87
N ARG A 59 47.72 14.16 -23.99
CA ARG A 59 46.68 13.39 -24.71
C ARG A 59 46.13 12.24 -23.89
N THR A 60 47.01 11.52 -23.19
CA THR A 60 46.62 10.41 -22.31
C THR A 60 45.77 10.91 -21.14
N LEU A 61 46.21 12.00 -20.49
CA LEU A 61 45.49 12.60 -19.36
C LEU A 61 44.11 13.13 -19.76
N LYS A 62 43.99 13.74 -20.94
CA LYS A 62 42.69 14.19 -21.47
C LYS A 62 41.71 13.03 -21.70
N THR A 63 42.24 11.86 -22.08
CA THR A 63 41.42 10.65 -22.25
C THR A 63 40.92 10.17 -20.88
N ILE A 64 41.82 10.11 -19.90
CA ILE A 64 41.48 9.73 -18.52
C ILE A 64 40.45 10.68 -17.89
N ASP A 65 40.60 11.99 -18.09
CA ASP A 65 39.64 13.02 -17.66
C ASP A 65 38.25 12.78 -18.28
N THR A 66 38.21 12.48 -19.58
CA THR A 66 36.96 12.12 -20.27
C THR A 66 36.32 10.87 -19.67
N ASP A 67 37.11 9.84 -19.36
CA ASP A 67 36.63 8.59 -18.78
C ASP A 67 36.05 8.80 -17.36
N PHE A 68 36.71 9.60 -16.52
CA PHE A 68 36.19 9.95 -15.19
C PHE A 68 34.89 10.74 -15.26
N THR A 69 34.83 11.74 -16.14
CA THR A 69 33.62 12.51 -16.39
C THR A 69 32.46 11.59 -16.80
N GLN A 70 32.69 10.69 -17.78
CA GLN A 70 31.66 9.74 -18.22
C GLN A 70 31.23 8.78 -17.11
N ALA A 71 32.19 8.20 -16.38
CA ALA A 71 31.91 7.27 -15.29
C ALA A 71 31.09 7.95 -14.17
N SER A 72 31.43 9.19 -13.81
CA SER A 72 30.67 9.96 -12.82
C SER A 72 29.24 10.25 -13.28
N GLY A 73 29.04 10.53 -14.57
CA GLY A 73 27.73 10.71 -15.18
C GLY A 73 26.87 9.44 -15.11
N VAL A 74 27.44 8.29 -15.48
CA VAL A 74 26.75 6.99 -15.38
C VAL A 74 26.40 6.65 -13.94
N ALA A 75 27.34 6.83 -13.00
CA ALA A 75 27.08 6.59 -11.58
C ALA A 75 25.97 7.49 -11.03
N THR A 76 25.93 8.75 -11.46
CA THR A 76 24.86 9.69 -11.08
C THR A 76 23.51 9.26 -11.64
N ALA A 77 23.45 8.83 -12.90
CA ALA A 77 22.22 8.35 -13.52
C ALA A 77 21.68 7.09 -12.82
N LEU A 78 22.57 6.13 -12.51
CA LEU A 78 22.20 4.93 -11.76
C LEU A 78 21.67 5.28 -10.37
N ALA A 79 22.36 6.18 -9.65
CA ALA A 79 21.91 6.63 -8.34
C ALA A 79 20.50 7.27 -8.39
N ALA A 80 20.21 8.07 -9.41
CA ALA A 80 18.89 8.67 -9.60
C ALA A 80 17.81 7.62 -9.85
N ILE A 81 18.02 6.70 -10.80
CA ILE A 81 17.06 5.64 -11.12
C ILE A 81 16.76 4.77 -9.90
N ILE A 82 17.80 4.38 -9.15
CA ILE A 82 17.62 3.53 -7.96
C ILE A 82 16.89 4.31 -6.85
N ARG A 83 17.18 5.61 -6.68
CA ARG A 83 16.48 6.45 -5.70
C ARG A 83 15.00 6.60 -6.03
N ASP A 84 14.68 6.84 -7.29
CA ASP A 84 13.29 6.95 -7.75
C ASP A 84 12.55 5.63 -7.50
N ALA A 85 13.17 4.49 -7.85
CA ALA A 85 12.60 3.17 -7.57
C ALA A 85 12.41 2.93 -6.05
N ALA A 86 13.38 3.31 -5.21
CA ALA A 86 13.26 3.20 -3.76
C ALA A 86 12.10 4.05 -3.20
N SER A 87 11.92 5.26 -3.74
CA SER A 87 10.80 6.14 -3.39
C SER A 87 9.46 5.51 -3.77
N ASP A 88 9.34 4.98 -4.99
CA ASP A 88 8.11 4.34 -5.47
C ASP A 88 7.74 3.12 -4.63
N PHE A 89 8.71 2.27 -4.29
CA PHE A 89 8.47 1.12 -3.40
C PHE A 89 8.04 1.54 -2.00
N THR A 90 8.69 2.57 -1.45
CA THR A 90 8.33 3.10 -0.12
C THR A 90 6.93 3.70 -0.11
N ALA A 91 6.56 4.43 -1.17
CA ALA A 91 5.23 5.00 -1.34
C ALA A 91 4.17 3.89 -1.43
N ALA A 92 4.40 2.88 -2.28
CA ALA A 92 3.50 1.74 -2.41
C ALA A 92 3.30 0.99 -1.09
N ARG A 93 4.36 0.82 -0.29
CA ARG A 93 4.25 0.21 1.04
C ARG A 93 3.43 1.07 2.00
N LYS A 94 3.68 2.37 2.02
CA LYS A 94 2.92 3.30 2.87
C LYS A 94 1.43 3.32 2.53
N ASP A 95 1.10 3.29 1.24
CA ASP A 95 -0.28 3.23 0.78
C ASP A 95 -0.96 1.92 1.20
N LEU A 96 -0.22 0.80 1.14
CA LEU A 96 -0.70 -0.49 1.64
C LEU A 96 -0.98 -0.45 3.14
N ASP A 97 -0.03 0.05 3.94
CA ASP A 97 -0.18 0.16 5.39
C ASP A 97 -1.35 1.07 5.78
N ALA A 98 -1.57 2.17 5.04
CA ALA A 98 -2.71 3.05 5.22
C ALA A 98 -4.04 2.34 4.92
N ALA A 99 -4.10 1.57 3.83
CA ALA A 99 -5.28 0.78 3.48
C ALA A 99 -5.61 -0.28 4.53
N LEU A 100 -4.59 -0.94 5.10
CA LEU A 100 -4.77 -1.90 6.20
C LEU A 100 -5.32 -1.22 7.46
N HIS A 101 -4.75 -0.08 7.84
CA HIS A 101 -5.23 0.69 8.99
C HIS A 101 -6.67 1.20 8.79
N ASP A 102 -7.05 1.57 7.57
CA ASP A 102 -8.43 1.97 7.25
C ASP A 102 -9.40 0.79 7.27
N ALA A 103 -8.98 -0.39 6.83
CA ALA A 103 -9.77 -1.61 6.94
C ALA A 103 -10.03 -1.97 8.42
N GLU A 104 -9.00 -1.90 9.27
CA GLU A 104 -9.14 -2.10 10.72
C GLU A 104 -10.10 -1.10 11.34
N ARG A 105 -10.01 0.18 10.98
CA ARG A 105 -10.95 1.22 11.44
C ARG A 105 -12.40 0.94 11.04
N GLN A 106 -12.61 0.28 9.91
CA GLN A 106 -13.91 -0.13 9.40
C GLN A 106 -14.34 -1.52 9.90
N GLN A 107 -13.60 -2.12 10.83
CA GLN A 107 -13.84 -3.47 11.36
C GLN A 107 -13.81 -4.57 10.29
N LEU A 108 -13.12 -4.32 9.19
CA LEU A 108 -12.86 -5.31 8.14
C LEU A 108 -11.65 -6.15 8.53
N THR A 109 -11.67 -7.43 8.19
CA THR A 109 -10.51 -8.32 8.35
C THR A 109 -9.78 -8.46 7.02
N VAL A 110 -8.46 -8.38 7.01
CA VAL A 110 -7.64 -8.63 5.82
C VAL A 110 -6.80 -9.87 6.05
N ALA A 111 -6.98 -10.89 5.22
CA ALA A 111 -6.21 -12.13 5.27
C ALA A 111 -4.81 -11.95 4.66
N ALA A 112 -3.91 -12.89 4.95
CA ALA A 112 -2.49 -12.83 4.52
C ALA A 112 -2.29 -12.85 2.99
N ASP A 113 -3.30 -13.25 2.23
CA ASP A 113 -3.33 -13.21 0.76
C ASP A 113 -3.92 -11.89 0.21
N GLY A 114 -4.37 -10.98 1.08
CA GLY A 114 -5.02 -9.72 0.73
C GLY A 114 -6.55 -9.82 0.63
N THR A 115 -7.17 -10.98 0.92
CA THR A 115 -8.63 -11.12 0.88
C THR A 115 -9.29 -10.34 2.01
N VAL A 116 -10.32 -9.54 1.70
CA VAL A 116 -11.06 -8.73 2.68
C VAL A 116 -12.33 -9.44 3.13
N GLY A 117 -12.49 -9.62 4.45
CA GLY A 117 -13.66 -10.16 5.11
C GLY A 117 -14.48 -9.06 5.79
N TRP A 118 -15.80 -9.15 5.63
CA TRP A 118 -16.74 -8.32 6.38
C TRP A 118 -16.94 -8.90 7.78
N PRO A 119 -17.11 -8.06 8.80
CA PRO A 119 -17.51 -8.56 10.11
C PRO A 119 -18.85 -9.30 9.98
N PRO A 120 -19.04 -10.41 10.72
CA PRO A 120 -20.31 -11.11 10.70
C PRO A 120 -21.42 -10.13 11.09
N MET A 121 -22.47 -10.04 10.28
CA MET A 121 -23.64 -9.23 10.63
C MET A 121 -24.17 -9.72 11.98
N PRO A 122 -24.60 -8.81 12.88
CA PRO A 122 -25.25 -9.21 14.12
C PRO A 122 -26.45 -10.10 13.76
N THR A 123 -26.38 -11.38 14.07
CA THR A 123 -27.52 -12.30 13.97
C THR A 123 -28.44 -12.06 15.15
N ASP A 124 -28.93 -10.82 15.31
CA ASP A 124 -30.14 -10.58 16.07
C ASP A 124 -31.33 -10.94 15.17
N SER A 125 -31.40 -12.21 14.78
CA SER A 125 -32.67 -12.88 14.57
C SER A 125 -33.28 -13.20 15.94
N THR A 126 -33.40 -12.19 16.81
CA THR A 126 -34.56 -12.17 17.71
C THR A 126 -35.72 -11.90 16.78
N SER A 127 -36.36 -12.98 16.34
CA SER A 127 -37.59 -12.91 15.57
C SER A 127 -38.55 -11.97 16.29
N HIS A 128 -38.72 -10.75 15.81
CA HIS A 128 -39.79 -9.83 16.23
C HIS A 128 -41.12 -10.29 15.62
N ASN A 129 -41.36 -11.60 15.62
CA ASN A 129 -42.58 -12.27 15.21
C ASN A 129 -43.24 -12.93 16.44
N ASP A 130 -43.12 -12.32 17.62
CA ASP A 130 -44.09 -12.56 18.70
C ASP A 130 -45.36 -11.75 18.42
N TRP A 131 -46.03 -12.09 17.31
CA TRP A 131 -47.43 -11.72 17.16
C TRP A 131 -48.23 -12.64 18.10
N PRO A 132 -49.07 -12.10 19.02
CA PRO A 132 -49.85 -12.94 19.91
C PRO A 132 -50.80 -13.77 19.05
N THR A 133 -50.56 -15.08 18.98
CA THR A 133 -51.52 -16.01 18.41
C THR A 133 -52.75 -16.01 19.32
N PRO A 134 -53.94 -15.61 18.85
CA PRO A 134 -55.13 -15.70 19.68
C PRO A 134 -55.39 -17.18 19.95
N SER A 135 -55.34 -17.55 21.23
CA SER A 135 -55.70 -18.88 21.69
C SER A 135 -57.14 -19.17 21.28
N SER A 136 -57.31 -20.10 20.35
CA SER A 136 -58.62 -20.61 19.93
C SER A 136 -59.18 -21.48 21.07
N THR A 137 -59.73 -20.85 22.09
CA THR A 137 -60.59 -21.49 23.09
C THR A 137 -61.99 -21.64 22.48
N PRO A 138 -62.56 -22.85 22.36
CA PRO A 138 -63.92 -23.02 21.87
C PRO A 138 -64.90 -22.41 22.88
N ARG A 139 -65.61 -21.36 22.46
CA ARG A 139 -66.66 -20.71 23.25
C ARG A 139 -67.89 -21.63 23.32
N PRO A 140 -68.44 -21.97 24.51
CA PRO A 140 -69.65 -22.77 24.59
C PRO A 140 -70.86 -22.00 24.01
N ARG A 141 -71.63 -22.69 23.17
CA ARG A 141 -72.88 -22.19 22.57
C ARG A 141 -73.89 -21.90 23.68
N ALA A 142 -74.27 -20.64 23.84
CA ALA A 142 -75.38 -20.26 24.71
C ALA A 142 -76.71 -20.70 24.05
N THR A 143 -77.40 -21.61 24.71
CA THR A 143 -78.79 -22.00 24.40
C THR A 143 -79.72 -20.88 24.88
N SER A 144 -80.23 -20.07 23.96
CA SER A 144 -81.28 -19.10 24.28
C SER A 144 -82.64 -19.80 24.35
N ALA A 145 -83.21 -19.79 25.56
CA ALA A 145 -84.58 -20.16 25.86
C ALA A 145 -85.59 -19.25 25.15
N ARG A 146 -86.73 -19.81 24.73
CA ARG A 146 -87.94 -19.04 24.44
C ARG A 146 -89.10 -19.62 25.25
N THR A 147 -89.39 -18.94 26.34
CA THR A 147 -90.59 -19.08 27.17
C THR A 147 -91.77 -18.41 26.46
N THR A 148 -92.84 -19.14 26.21
CA THR A 148 -94.15 -18.61 25.76
C THR A 148 -95.09 -18.44 26.95
N PRO A 149 -95.85 -17.33 27.05
CA PRO A 149 -96.79 -17.14 28.13
C PRO A 149 -98.16 -17.75 27.83
N ARG A 150 -98.77 -18.21 28.92
CA ARG A 150 -100.08 -18.80 29.18
C ARG A 150 -101.27 -17.94 28.70
N VAL A 151 -102.27 -18.57 28.07
CA VAL A 151 -103.65 -18.09 28.02
C VAL A 151 -104.58 -19.20 28.53
N ARG A 152 -105.41 -18.85 29.51
CA ARG A 152 -106.53 -19.61 30.09
C ARG A 152 -107.79 -18.96 29.48
N SER A 153 -108.82 -19.65 28.96
CA SER A 153 -109.99 -20.17 29.70
C SER A 153 -111.09 -20.59 28.69
N SER A 154 -111.87 -21.65 29.01
CA SER A 154 -113.34 -21.92 28.80
C SER A 154 -114.00 -21.71 27.42
N SER A 155 -114.99 -22.46 26.88
CA SER A 155 -116.01 -23.44 27.32
C SER A 155 -116.48 -24.22 26.07
N SER A 156 -116.56 -25.57 26.09
CA SER A 156 -117.75 -26.46 26.14
C SER A 156 -118.80 -26.37 25.01
N PRO A 157 -119.33 -27.53 24.54
CA PRO A 157 -120.32 -27.68 23.46
C PRO A 157 -121.76 -27.31 23.84
#